data_AF-A0A5J4SRK9-F1
#
_entry.id   AF-A0A5J4SRK9-F1
#
_cell.length_a   1.000
_cell.length_b   1.000
_cell.length_c   1.000
_cell.angle_alpha   90.00
_cell.angle_beta   90.00
_cell.angle_gamma   90.00
#
_symmetry.space_group_name_H-M   'P 1'
#
loop_
_entity.id
_entity.type
_entity.pdbx_description
1 polymer ?
#
loop_
_entity_poly.entity_id
_entity_poly.type
_entity_poly.pdbx_seq_one_letter_code
_entity_poly.pdbx_strand_id
1 'polypeptide(L)'
;MIQIFRTIFEIIKKRRYAAKVKKAIDVASGLSEKDGRKYIVLHLKDAPRVYAKADLQLLIRKRVFKKGTRIQDLEKQALFITK
;
A
#
# COMPACT_ATOMS: atom_id res chain seq x y z
N MET A 1 24.83 23.41 -11.07
CA MET A 1 24.95 21.94 -11.34
C MET A 1 24.21 21.07 -10.33
N ILE A 2 24.30 21.33 -9.01
CA ILE A 2 23.69 20.49 -7.96
C ILE A 2 22.15 20.42 -8.03
N GLN A 3 21.49 21.52 -8.41
CA GLN A 3 20.02 21.61 -8.50
C GLN A 3 19.41 20.62 -9.51
N ILE A 4 20.01 20.52 -10.71
CA ILE A 4 19.48 19.72 -11.83
C ILE A 4 19.60 18.23 -11.52
N PHE A 5 20.74 17.80 -10.96
CA PHE A 5 20.95 16.41 -10.59
C PHE A 5 19.95 15.94 -9.52
N ARG A 6 19.67 16.80 -8.53
CA ARG A 6 18.64 16.56 -7.51
C ARG A 6 17.25 16.39 -8.15
N THR A 7 16.87 17.24 -9.09
CA THR A 7 15.58 17.15 -9.80
C THR A 7 15.44 15.85 -10.59
N ILE A 8 16.46 15.45 -11.35
CA ILE A 8 16.45 14.22 -12.15
C ILE A 8 16.33 12.98 -11.25
N PHE A 9 17.07 12.96 -10.16
CA PHE A 9 17.04 11.86 -9.19
C PHE A 9 15.65 11.68 -8.56
N GLU A 10 14.99 12.78 -8.19
CA GLU A 10 13.63 12.76 -7.65
C GLU A 10 12.61 12.26 -8.68
N ILE A 11 12.75 12.65 -9.95
CA ILE A 11 11.88 12.16 -11.05
C ILE A 11 12.01 10.64 -11.21
N ILE A 12 13.25 10.12 -11.23
CA ILE A 12 13.49 8.68 -11.36
C ILE A 12 12.90 7.91 -10.18
N LYS A 13 13.09 8.41 -8.95
CA LYS A 13 12.49 7.81 -7.75
C LYS A 13 10.97 7.77 -7.83
N LYS A 14 10.32 8.88 -8.20
CA LYS A 14 8.87 8.95 -8.37
C LYS A 14 8.37 7.95 -9.41
N ARG A 15 9.05 7.85 -10.56
CA ARG A 15 8.67 6.90 -11.62
C ARG A 15 8.78 5.45 -11.17
N ARG A 16 9.86 5.09 -10.48
CA ARG A 16 10.03 3.75 -9.90
C ARG A 16 8.97 3.45 -8.84
N TYR A 17 8.64 4.43 -8.00
CA TYR A 17 7.61 4.27 -6.98
C TYR A 17 6.22 4.06 -7.60
N ALA A 18 5.85 4.86 -8.60
CA ALA A 18 4.59 4.71 -9.32
C ALA A 18 4.45 3.31 -9.96
N ALA A 19 5.52 2.77 -10.53
CA ALA A 19 5.52 1.41 -11.07
C ALA A 19 5.27 0.34 -10.00
N LYS A 20 5.84 0.49 -8.79
CA LYS A 20 5.57 -0.42 -7.66
C LYS A 20 4.11 -0.33 -7.20
N VAL A 21 3.56 0.88 -7.12
CA VAL A 21 2.16 1.09 -6.73
C VAL A 21 1.23 0.45 -7.74
N LYS A 22 1.47 0.67 -9.05
CA LYS A 22 0.69 0.03 -10.12
C LYS A 22 0.71 -1.50 -9.98
N LYS A 23 1.89 -2.09 -9.83
CA LYS A 23 2.02 -3.54 -9.63
C LYS A 23 1.26 -4.04 -8.40
N ALA A 24 1.28 -3.30 -7.30
CA ALA A 24 0.54 -3.66 -6.09
C ALA A 24 -0.98 -3.58 -6.31
N ILE A 25 -1.46 -2.58 -7.05
CA ILE A 25 -2.88 -2.46 -7.43
C ILE A 25 -3.29 -3.63 -8.32
N ASP A 26 -2.50 -3.96 -9.35
CA ASP A 26 -2.79 -5.07 -10.27
C ASP A 26 -2.88 -6.41 -9.51
N VAL A 27 -1.98 -6.63 -8.54
CA VAL A 27 -2.02 -7.82 -7.66
C VAL A 27 -3.25 -7.80 -6.76
N ALA A 28 -3.58 -6.66 -6.15
CA ALA A 28 -4.75 -6.55 -5.29
C ALA A 28 -6.04 -6.84 -6.04
N SER A 29 -6.21 -6.25 -7.24
CA SER A 29 -7.36 -6.49 -8.11
C SER A 29 -7.44 -7.96 -8.52
N GLY A 30 -6.35 -8.55 -9.00
CA GLY A 30 -6.35 -9.94 -9.42
C GLY A 30 -6.60 -10.94 -8.29
N LEU A 31 -6.23 -10.62 -7.04
CA LEU A 31 -6.61 -11.42 -5.88
C LEU A 31 -8.09 -11.25 -5.53
N SER A 32 -8.57 -10.00 -5.51
CA SER A 32 -9.98 -9.66 -5.25
C SER A 32 -10.94 -10.32 -6.24
N GLU A 33 -10.56 -10.40 -7.52
CA GLU A 33 -11.33 -11.07 -8.56
C GLU A 33 -11.36 -12.60 -8.37
N LYS A 34 -10.29 -13.19 -7.82
CA LYS A 34 -10.19 -14.64 -7.61
C LYS A 34 -10.97 -15.14 -6.41
N ASP A 35 -10.95 -14.41 -5.29
CA ASP A 35 -11.52 -14.87 -4.03
C ASP A 35 -12.71 -14.04 -3.53
N GLY A 36 -13.06 -12.94 -4.22
CA GLY A 36 -14.14 -12.03 -3.84
C GLY A 36 -13.88 -11.23 -2.57
N ARG A 37 -12.64 -11.18 -2.08
CA ARG A 37 -12.28 -10.50 -0.82
C ARG A 37 -11.79 -9.08 -1.09
N LYS A 38 -11.96 -8.25 -0.06
CA LYS A 38 -11.43 -6.88 -0.06
C LYS A 38 -9.95 -6.85 0.27
N TYR A 39 -9.18 -6.28 -0.65
CA TYR A 39 -7.75 -6.04 -0.52
C TYR A 39 -7.47 -4.54 -0.37
N ILE A 40 -6.48 -4.23 0.46
CA ILE A 40 -6.05 -2.88 0.79
C ILE A 40 -4.57 -2.78 0.47
N VAL A 41 -4.20 -1.78 -0.33
CA VAL A 41 -2.81 -1.46 -0.63
C VAL A 41 -2.35 -0.36 0.31
N LEU A 42 -1.40 -0.67 1.19
CA LEU A 42 -0.82 0.26 2.16
C LEU A 42 0.62 0.60 1.77
N HIS A 43 1.02 1.86 1.95
CA HIS A 43 2.44 2.20 1.95
C HIS A 43 3.05 1.86 3.32
N LEU A 44 3.97 0.89 3.37
CA LEU A 44 4.66 0.52 4.60
C LEU A 44 6.16 0.69 4.42
N LYS A 45 6.76 1.52 5.27
CA LYS A 45 8.18 1.91 5.26
C LYS A 45 8.57 2.52 3.90
N ASP A 46 8.97 1.68 2.95
CA ASP A 46 9.57 2.08 1.68
C ASP A 46 8.84 1.51 0.44
N ALA A 47 7.78 0.71 0.64
CA ALA A 47 7.11 0.01 -0.44
C ALA A 47 5.59 -0.15 -0.25
N PRO A 48 4.81 -0.10 -1.34
CA PRO A 48 3.41 -0.48 -1.32
C PRO A 48 3.29 -1.99 -1.09
N ARG A 49 2.41 -2.38 -0.18
CA ARG A 49 2.11 -3.78 0.16
C ARG A 49 0.61 -4.02 0.11
N VAL A 50 0.24 -5.20 -0.33
CA VAL A 50 -1.15 -5.64 -0.49
C VAL A 50 -1.51 -6.52 0.71
N TYR A 51 -2.66 -6.25 1.34
CA TYR A 51 -3.20 -7.05 2.43
C TYR A 51 -4.69 -7.29 2.24
N ALA A 52 -5.18 -8.47 2.63
CA ALA A 52 -6.62 -8.64 2.78
C ALA A 52 -7.11 -7.86 4.02
N LYS A 53 -8.33 -7.31 3.95
CA LYS A 53 -8.94 -6.60 5.09
C LYS A 53 -9.04 -7.48 6.34
N ALA A 54 -9.34 -8.77 6.16
CA ALA A 54 -9.39 -9.74 7.24
C ALA A 54 -8.02 -9.94 7.92
N ASP A 55 -6.94 -10.00 7.13
CA ASP A 55 -5.58 -10.14 7.66
C ASP A 55 -5.16 -8.90 8.44
N LEU A 56 -5.49 -7.70 7.96
CA LEU A 56 -5.23 -6.47 8.71
C LEU A 56 -5.97 -6.45 10.05
N GLN A 57 -7.22 -6.89 10.09
CA GLN A 57 -7.96 -7.02 11.35
C GLN A 57 -7.31 -8.03 12.29
N LEU A 58 -6.82 -9.16 11.76
CA LEU A 58 -6.09 -10.15 12.55
C LEU A 58 -4.78 -9.57 13.11
N LEU A 59 -4.02 -8.83 12.30
CA LEU A 59 -2.77 -8.18 12.73
C LEU A 59 -3.01 -7.11 13.80
N ILE A 60 -4.10 -6.34 13.69
CA ILE A 60 -4.53 -5.39 14.74
C ILE A 60 -4.83 -6.14 16.04
N ARG A 61 -5.60 -7.24 15.97
CA ARG A 61 -5.92 -8.08 17.14
C ARG A 61 -4.68 -8.69 17.78
N LYS A 62 -3.70 -9.11 16.96
CA LYS A 62 -2.40 -9.63 17.39
C LYS A 62 -1.45 -8.55 17.95
N ARG A 63 -1.89 -7.29 18.03
CA ARG A 63 -1.09 -6.15 18.51
C ARG A 63 0.22 -5.95 17.72
N VAL A 64 0.23 -6.32 16.43
CA VAL A 64 1.34 -5.99 15.52
C VAL A 64 1.35 -4.50 15.21
N PHE A 65 0.16 -3.89 15.15
CA PHE A 65 -0.01 -2.44 15.06
C PHE A 65 0.02 -1.79 16.44
N LYS A 66 0.31 -0.48 16.47
CA LYS A 66 0.28 0.33 17.70
C LYS A 66 -1.09 0.20 18.38
N LYS A 67 -1.09 0.15 19.72
CA LYS A 67 -2.32 0.11 20.50
C LYS A 67 -3.24 1.28 20.11
N GLY A 68 -4.49 0.97 19.75
CA GLY A 68 -5.49 1.95 19.33
C GLY A 68 -5.67 2.10 17.82
N THR A 69 -4.81 1.48 16.98
CA THR A 69 -5.00 1.48 15.53
C THR A 69 -6.30 0.76 15.15
N ARG A 70 -7.19 1.45 14.42
CA ARG A 70 -8.41 0.87 13.85
C ARG A 70 -8.23 0.58 12.37
N ILE A 71 -9.01 -0.37 11.86
CA ILE A 71 -9.00 -0.68 10.42
C ILE A 71 -9.36 0.54 9.56
N GLN A 72 -10.25 1.41 10.07
CA GLN A 72 -10.65 2.66 9.42
C GLN A 72 -9.48 3.63 9.24
N ASP A 73 -8.53 3.65 10.17
CA ASP A 73 -7.34 4.48 10.07
C ASP A 73 -6.42 3.97 8.95
N LEU A 74 -6.30 2.65 8.83
CA LEU A 74 -5.56 2.01 7.73
C LEU A 74 -6.25 2.23 6.38
N GLU A 75 -7.58 2.17 6.33
CA GLU A 75 -8.36 2.45 5.10
C GLU A 75 -8.18 3.91 4.64
N LYS A 76 -8.11 4.87 5.56
CA LYS A 76 -7.84 6.29 5.22
C LYS A 76 -6.44 6.52 4.66
N GLN A 77 -5.48 5.70 5.04
CA GLN A 77 -4.09 5.78 4.57
C GLN A 77 -3.81 4.89 3.35
N ALA A 78 -4.82 4.14 2.89
CA ALA A 78 -4.66 3.23 1.77
C ALA A 78 -4.39 3.98 0.48
N LEU A 79 -3.42 3.47 -0.28
CA LEU A 79 -3.18 3.91 -1.65
C LEU A 79 -4.29 3.45 -2.59
N PHE A 80 -4.89 2.29 -2.28
CA PHE A 80 -5.95 1.69 -3.06
C PHE A 80 -6.72 0.66 -2.22
N ILE A 81 -8.02 0.50 -2.49
CA ILE A 81 -8.88 -0.50 -1.87
C ILE A 81 -9.71 -1.13 -3.00
N THR A 82 -9.75 -2.47 -3.05
CA THR A 82 -10.60 -3.19 -4.02
C THR A 82 -12.07 -3.18 -3.60
N LYS A 83 -12.97 -3.37 -4.56
CA LYS A 83 -14.41 -3.39 -4.32
C LYS A 83 -14.85 -4.61 -3.50
#